data_AF-A0A2A4S9I7-F1
#
_entry.id   AF-A0A2A4S9I7-F1
#
_cell.length_a   1.000
_cell.length_b   1.000
_cell.length_c   1.000
_cell.angle_alpha   90.00
_cell.angle_beta   90.00
_cell.angle_gamma   90.00
#
_symmetry.space_group_name_H-M   'P 1'
#
loop_
_entity.id
_entity.type
_entity.pdbx_description
1 polymer ?
#
loop_
_entity_poly.entity_id
_entity_poly.type
_entity_poly.pdbx_seq_one_letter_code
_entity_poly.pdbx_strand_id
1 'polypeptide(L)'
;MVQHKNLEDELCFSCGKNSNSTLFKDFYDTTSATEFKTRFNNDNSLHQKLVANNFDYKKLWTRETAFNDFLASSGIPINTLYSIKKPLKK
;
A
#
# COMPACT_ATOMS: atom_id res chain seq x y z
N MET A 1 -4.28 -15.27 -8.93
CA MET A 1 -3.68 -13.93 -8.79
C MET A 1 -3.22 -13.78 -7.34
N VAL A 2 -1.94 -13.46 -7.10
CA VAL A 2 -1.42 -13.27 -5.73
C VAL A 2 -1.44 -11.77 -5.42
N GLN A 3 -2.15 -11.37 -4.38
CA GLN A 3 -2.23 -9.98 -3.92
C GLN A 3 -0.96 -9.65 -3.12
N HIS A 4 -0.45 -8.42 -3.24
CA HIS A 4 0.54 -7.94 -2.28
C HIS A 4 -0.12 -7.87 -0.90
N LYS A 5 0.50 -8.46 0.13
CA LYS A 5 -0.12 -8.67 1.45
C LYS A 5 -0.73 -7.40 2.06
N ASN A 6 -0.18 -6.23 1.70
CA ASN A 6 -0.54 -4.94 2.28
C ASN A 6 -1.32 -4.02 1.31
N LEU A 7 -1.83 -4.53 0.18
CA LEU A 7 -2.46 -3.67 -0.84
C LEU A 7 -3.62 -2.83 -0.28
N GLU A 8 -4.48 -3.41 0.56
CA GLU A 8 -5.61 -2.68 1.17
C GLU A 8 -5.13 -1.59 2.12
N ASP A 9 -4.08 -1.86 2.91
CA ASP A 9 -3.50 -0.90 3.84
C ASP A 9 -2.83 0.27 3.09
N GLU A 10 -2.12 -0.04 2.00
CA GLU A 10 -1.52 0.97 1.13
C GLU A 10 -2.57 1.78 0.38
N LEU A 11 -3.70 1.17 -0.03
CA LEU A 11 -4.84 1.88 -0.59
C LEU A 11 -5.51 2.78 0.44
N CYS A 12 -5.73 2.30 1.66
CA CYS A 12 -6.23 3.12 2.76
C CYS A 12 -5.32 4.34 2.97
N PHE A 13 -4.01 4.13 3.02
CA PHE A 13 -3.07 5.24 3.17
C PHE A 13 -3.07 6.22 2.01
N SER A 14 -2.98 5.69 0.78
CA SER A 14 -2.89 6.49 -0.43
C SER A 14 -4.17 7.28 -0.67
N CYS A 15 -5.32 6.74 -0.29
CA CYS A 15 -6.63 7.40 -0.37
C CYS A 15 -7.04 8.15 0.91
N GLY A 16 -6.18 8.19 1.94
CA GLY A 16 -6.47 8.85 3.22
C GLY A 16 -7.67 8.26 3.99
N LYS A 17 -7.91 6.95 3.87
CA LYS A 17 -8.96 6.22 4.59
C LYS A 17 -8.44 5.68 5.91
N ASN A 18 -9.32 5.70 6.91
CA ASN A 18 -8.98 5.33 8.29
C ASN A 18 -9.13 3.83 8.57
N SER A 19 -9.80 3.10 7.68
CA SER A 19 -10.04 1.67 7.81
C SER A 19 -10.40 1.02 6.47
N ASN A 20 -10.19 -0.29 6.37
CA ASN A 20 -10.58 -1.07 5.19
C ASN A 20 -12.10 -1.04 5.00
N SER A 21 -12.89 -0.98 6.07
CA SER A 21 -14.36 -0.85 5.96
C SER A 21 -14.77 0.44 5.26
N THR A 22 -14.11 1.56 5.59
CA THR A 22 -14.33 2.85 4.90
C THR A 22 -13.91 2.77 3.44
N LEU A 23 -12.74 2.17 3.16
CA LEU A 23 -12.25 1.96 1.80
C LEU A 23 -13.27 1.16 0.95
N PHE A 24 -13.76 0.04 1.48
CA PHE A 24 -14.66 -0.86 0.76
C PHE A 24 -15.99 -0.18 0.44
N LYS A 25 -16.52 0.58 1.41
CA LYS A 25 -17.75 1.33 1.24
C LYS A 25 -17.60 2.44 0.20
N ASP A 26 -16.52 3.22 0.28
CA ASP A 26 -16.33 4.36 -0.64
C ASP A 26 -16.01 3.93 -2.08
N PHE A 27 -15.32 2.79 -2.25
CA PHE A 27 -15.07 2.24 -3.57
C PHE A 27 -16.32 1.56 -4.12
N TYR A 28 -16.91 0.57 -3.44
CA TYR A 28 -17.92 -0.27 -4.07
C TYR A 28 -19.20 -0.45 -3.26
N ASP A 29 -19.42 0.37 -2.22
CA ASP A 29 -20.54 0.28 -1.28
C ASP A 29 -20.71 -1.14 -0.72
N THR A 30 -19.59 -1.76 -0.35
CA THR A 30 -19.56 -3.10 0.25
C THR A 30 -18.83 -3.08 1.58
N THR A 31 -19.13 -4.07 2.42
CA THR A 31 -18.44 -4.33 3.69
C THR A 31 -17.58 -5.60 3.63
N SER A 32 -17.66 -6.36 2.54
CA SER A 32 -16.95 -7.63 2.36
C SER A 32 -15.62 -7.43 1.64
N ALA A 33 -14.53 -7.85 2.27
CA ALA A 33 -13.21 -7.85 1.64
C ALA A 33 -13.18 -8.71 0.37
N THR A 34 -13.88 -9.85 0.36
CA THR A 34 -13.96 -10.73 -0.80
C THR A 34 -14.70 -10.04 -1.96
N GLU A 35 -15.81 -9.37 -1.67
CA GLU A 35 -16.56 -8.67 -2.70
C GLU A 35 -15.79 -7.46 -3.23
N PHE A 36 -15.17 -6.68 -2.35
CA PHE A 36 -14.28 -5.59 -2.72
C PHE A 36 -13.21 -6.07 -3.69
N LYS A 37 -12.50 -7.16 -3.38
CA LYS A 37 -11.45 -7.73 -4.23
C LYS A 37 -11.98 -8.14 -5.59
N THR A 38 -13.11 -8.83 -5.63
CA THR A 38 -13.72 -9.26 -6.88
C THR A 38 -14.08 -8.06 -7.75
N ARG A 39 -14.71 -7.03 -7.18
CA ARG A 39 -15.08 -5.82 -7.94
C ARG A 39 -13.83 -5.04 -8.38
N PHE A 40 -12.88 -4.82 -7.48
CA PHE A 40 -11.63 -4.11 -7.77
C PHE A 40 -10.84 -4.73 -8.92
N ASN A 41 -10.72 -6.06 -8.95
CA ASN A 41 -9.97 -6.77 -10.01
C ASN A 41 -10.67 -6.74 -11.37
N ASN A 42 -11.99 -6.54 -11.40
CA ASN A 42 -12.80 -6.51 -12.61
C ASN A 42 -13.23 -5.08 -12.99
N ASP A 43 -12.71 -4.06 -12.29
CA ASP A 43 -13.08 -2.66 -12.51
C ASP A 43 -12.34 -2.09 -13.73
N ASN A 44 -13.04 -2.02 -14.87
CA ASN A 44 -12.52 -1.44 -16.10
C ASN A 44 -12.33 0.09 -16.04
N SER A 45 -12.86 0.75 -15.00
CA SER A 45 -12.73 2.18 -14.74
C SER A 45 -11.99 2.47 -13.43
N LEU A 46 -11.10 1.56 -13.02
CA LEU A 46 -10.32 1.67 -11.77
C LEU A 46 -9.61 3.02 -11.60
N HIS A 47 -9.05 3.57 -12.68
CA HIS A 47 -8.40 4.88 -12.62
C HIS A 47 -9.34 5.99 -12.13
N GLN A 48 -10.56 6.05 -12.68
CA GLN A 48 -11.58 7.03 -12.27
C GLN A 48 -11.98 6.80 -10.81
N LYS A 49 -12.04 5.53 -10.39
CA LYS A 49 -12.35 5.15 -9.02
C LYS A 49 -11.30 5.61 -8.00
N LEU A 50 -10.03 5.46 -8.35
CA LEU A 50 -8.90 5.94 -7.55
C LEU A 50 -8.92 7.46 -7.42
N VAL A 51 -9.15 8.17 -8.53
CA VAL A 51 -9.26 9.65 -8.54
C VAL A 51 -10.43 10.12 -7.67
N ALA A 52 -11.61 9.50 -7.80
CA ALA A 52 -12.78 9.81 -6.97
C ALA A 52 -12.56 9.56 -5.47
N ASN A 53 -11.57 8.74 -5.13
CA ASN A 53 -11.20 8.40 -3.76
C ASN A 53 -9.96 9.13 -3.24
N ASN A 54 -9.55 10.22 -3.90
CA ASN A 54 -8.39 11.03 -3.51
C ASN A 54 -7.08 10.23 -3.43
N PHE A 55 -6.89 9.26 -4.31
CA PHE A 55 -5.66 8.48 -4.36
C PHE A 55 -4.45 9.38 -4.66
N ASP A 56 -3.50 9.43 -3.73
CA ASP A 56 -2.24 10.14 -3.86
C ASP A 56 -1.12 9.19 -4.28
N TYR A 57 -0.71 9.30 -5.55
CA TYR A 57 0.38 8.50 -6.11
C TYR A 57 1.73 8.74 -5.42
N LYS A 58 1.94 9.87 -4.73
CA LYS A 58 3.17 10.13 -3.96
C LYS A 58 3.27 9.22 -2.73
N LYS A 59 2.15 8.65 -2.29
CA LYS A 59 2.05 7.74 -1.15
C LYS A 59 2.11 6.25 -1.54
N LEU A 60 2.26 5.95 -2.84
CA LEU A 60 2.29 4.57 -3.36
C LEU A 60 3.60 3.83 -3.05
N TRP A 61 4.63 4.54 -2.62
CA TRP A 61 5.92 3.95 -2.26
C TRP A 61 5.83 3.22 -0.93
N THR A 62 6.46 2.03 -0.85
CA THR A 62 6.56 1.26 0.39
C THR A 62 7.15 2.14 1.49
N ARG A 63 6.43 2.23 2.61
CA ARG A 63 6.89 2.98 3.78
C ARG A 63 8.18 2.39 4.31
N GLU A 64 9.06 3.25 4.82
CA GLU A 64 10.34 2.83 5.40
C GLU A 64 10.16 1.75 6.48
N THR A 65 9.13 1.87 7.34
CA THR A 65 8.83 0.87 8.36
C THR A 65 8.47 -0.49 7.76
N ALA A 66 7.58 -0.52 6.76
CA ALA A 66 7.19 -1.75 6.07
C ALA A 66 8.37 -2.38 5.32
N PHE A 67 9.24 -1.55 4.74
CA PHE A 67 10.47 -2.01 4.11
C PHE A 67 11.47 -2.57 5.12
N ASN A 68 11.65 -1.92 6.27
CA ASN A 68 12.50 -2.37 7.36
C ASN A 68 12.01 -3.70 7.96
N ASP A 69 10.70 -3.85 8.16
CA ASP A 69 10.08 -5.11 8.61
C ASP A 69 10.32 -6.23 7.60
N PHE A 70 10.19 -5.94 6.30
CA PHE A 70 10.52 -6.88 5.23
C PHE A 70 11.99 -7.32 5.28
N LEU A 71 12.92 -6.37 5.43
CA LEU A 71 14.36 -6.66 5.55
C LEU A 71 14.65 -7.55 6.77
N ALA A 72 14.07 -7.22 7.92
CA ALA A 72 14.23 -7.99 9.15
C ALA A 72 13.68 -9.42 8.99
N SER A 73 12.49 -9.57 8.40
CA SER A 73 11.89 -10.89 8.13
C SER A 73 12.70 -11.74 7.15
N SER A 74 13.48 -11.09 6.28
CA SER A 74 14.35 -11.73 5.30
C SER A 74 15.77 -11.99 5.85
N GLY A 75 16.01 -11.73 7.13
CA GLY A 75 17.33 -11.89 7.76
C GLY A 75 18.38 -10.89 7.28
N ILE A 76 17.97 -9.79 6.65
CA ILE A 76 18.88 -8.75 6.13
C ILE A 76 19.08 -7.69 7.23
N PRO A 77 20.30 -7.50 7.75
CA PRO A 77 20.55 -6.50 8.77
C PRO A 77 20.41 -5.08 8.20
N ILE A 78 19.43 -4.34 8.70
CA ILE A 78 19.16 -2.93 8.38
C ILE A 78 20.43 -2.07 8.48
N ASN A 79 21.24 -2.32 9.50
CA ASN A 79 22.47 -1.58 9.78
C ASN A 79 23.47 -1.66 8.61
N THR A 80 23.49 -2.75 7.85
CA THR A 80 24.41 -2.93 6.71
C THR A 80 24.02 -2.05 5.52
N LEU A 81 22.72 -1.79 5.32
CA LEU A 81 22.21 -1.03 4.18
C LEU A 81 22.35 0.50 4.38
N TYR A 82 22.03 1.00 5.56
CA TYR A 82 22.11 2.44 5.84
C TYR A 82 23.54 2.92 6.15
N SER A 83 24.46 2.01 6.51
CA SER A 83 25.89 2.32 6.65
C SER A 83 26.56 2.69 5.33
N ILE A 84 26.05 2.17 4.20
CA ILE A 84 26.59 2.44 2.85
C ILE A 84 26.37 3.91 2.43
N LYS A 85 25.40 4.62 3.06
CA LYS A 85 25.09 6.01 2.74
C LYS A 85 25.90 7.06 3.51
N LYS A 86 26.78 6.68 4.45
CA LYS A 86 27.71 7.68 5.01
C LYS A 86 28.71 8.04 3.90
N PRO A 87 28.75 9.30 3.41
CA PRO A 87 29.80 9.69 2.49
C PRO A 87 31.13 9.44 3.21
N LEU A 88 32.08 8.80 2.52
CA LEU A 88 33.47 8.81 2.95
C LEU A 88 33.83 10.29 3.15
N LYS A 89 33.94 10.71 4.42
CA LYS A 89 34.45 12.03 4.76
C LYS A 89 35.84 12.11 4.13
N LYS A 90 35.99 12.98 3.14
CA LYS A 90 37.31 13.40 2.65
C LYS A 90 38.01 14.19 3.76
#